data_AF-A0A946TML2-F1
#
_entry.id   AF-A0A946TML2-F1
#
_cell.length_a   1.000
_cell.length_b   1.000
_cell.length_c   1.000
_cell.angle_alpha   90.00
_cell.angle_beta   90.00
_cell.angle_gamma   90.00
#
_symmetry.space_group_name_H-M   'P 1'
#
loop_
_entity.id
_entity.type
_entity.pdbx_description
1 polymer ?
#
loop_
_entity_poly.entity_id
_entity_poly.type
_entity_poly.pdbx_seq_one_letter_code
_entity_poly.pdbx_strand_id
1 'polypeptide(L)' 'TIKQAQIVINIWLKQYNHIRPHQSLNMRPPVPETLQQSGT' A
#
# COMPACT_ATOMS: atom_id res chain seq x y z
N THR A 1 1.35 5.49 -21.81
CA THR A 1 2.38 6.43 -21.29
C THR A 1 2.76 6.06 -19.86
N ILE A 2 4.03 6.17 -19.44
CA ILE A 2 4.50 5.84 -18.07
C ILE A 2 3.64 6.51 -16.98
N LYS A 3 3.22 7.76 -17.22
CA LYS A 3 2.34 8.53 -16.33
C LYS A 3 1.01 7.85 -16.00
N GLN A 4 0.38 7.19 -16.99
CA GLN A 4 -0.90 6.49 -16.76
C GLN A 4 -0.69 5.25 -15.90
N ALA A 5 0.39 4.51 -16.12
CA ALA A 5 0.75 3.36 -15.30
C ALA A 5 0.99 3.77 -13.84
N GLN A 6 1.71 4.88 -13.60
CA GLN A 6 1.92 5.42 -12.26
C GLN A 6 0.62 5.77 -11.55
N ILE A 7 -0.34 6.39 -12.27
CA ILE A 7 -1.64 6.75 -11.71
C ILE A 7 -2.42 5.50 -11.29
N VAL A 8 -2.48 4.47 -12.14
CA VAL A 8 -3.20 3.22 -11.83
C VAL A 8 -2.57 2.51 -10.63
N ILE A 9 -1.24 2.45 -10.56
CA ILE A 9 -0.51 1.84 -9.44
C ILE A 9 -0.82 2.57 -8.13
N ASN A 10 -0.78 3.90 -8.11
CA ASN A 10 -1.05 4.68 -6.90
C ASN A 10 -2.50 4.51 -6.42
N ILE A 11 -3.46 4.45 -7.33
CA ILE A 11 -4.86 4.18 -6.99
C ILE A 11 -4.98 2.79 -6.36
N TRP A 12 -4.36 1.79 -6.98
CA TRP A 12 -4.40 0.42 -6.47
C TRP A 12 -3.76 0.29 -5.08
N LEU A 13 -2.60 0.91 -4.84
CA LEU A 13 -1.93 0.93 -3.53
C LEU A 13 -2.84 1.52 -2.45
N LYS A 14 -3.47 2.67 -2.72
CA LYS A 14 -4.39 3.31 -1.76
C LYS A 14 -5.55 2.39 -1.38
N GLN A 15 -6.18 1.74 -2.37
CA GLN A 15 -7.30 0.83 -2.14
C GLN A 15 -6.87 -0.41 -1.34
N TYR A 16 -5.73 -0.99 -1.70
CA TYR A 16 -5.19 -2.17 -1.05
C TYR A 16 -4.94 -1.90 0.43
N ASN A 17 -4.29 -0.77 0.78
CA ASN A 17 -3.86 -0.49 2.14
C ASN A 17 -4.99 -0.02 3.08
N HIS A 18 -6.07 0.57 2.56
CA HIS A 18 -7.12 1.18 3.39
C HIS A 18 -8.41 0.36 3.47
N ILE A 19 -8.73 -0.44 2.44
CA ILE A 19 -10.06 -1.07 2.33
C ILE A 19 -9.99 -2.57 2.56
N ARG A 20 -8.84 -3.21 2.28
CA ARG A 20 -8.74 -4.66 2.38
C ARG A 20 -8.45 -5.12 3.81
N PRO A 21 -9.23 -6.06 4.38
CA PRO A 21 -8.83 -6.72 5.60
C PRO A 21 -7.57 -7.57 5.32
N HIS A 22 -6.44 -7.17 5.91
CA HIS A 22 -5.14 -7.83 5.73
C HIS A 22 -5.00 -9.05 6.65
N GLN A 23 -5.88 -10.02 6.46
CA GLN A 23 -5.92 -11.25 7.27
C GLN A 23 -4.57 -11.99 7.23
N SER A 24 -3.91 -12.02 6.06
CA SER A 24 -2.57 -12.60 5.89
C SER A 24 -1.42 -11.75 6.45
N LEU A 25 -1.69 -10.52 6.90
CA LEU A 25 -0.71 -9.62 7.52
C LEU A 25 -1.07 -9.25 8.96
N ASN A 26 -1.87 -10.08 9.65
CA ASN A 26 -2.35 -9.79 11.01
C ASN A 26 -3.03 -8.41 11.13
N MET A 27 -3.81 -8.01 10.12
CA MET A 27 -4.46 -6.70 10.02
C MET A 27 -3.52 -5.49 9.91
N ARG A 28 -2.22 -5.71 9.68
CA ARG A 28 -1.30 -4.61 9.37
C ARG A 28 -1.53 -4.17 7.91
N PRO A 29 -1.49 -2.87 7.62
CA PRO A 29 -1.45 -2.41 6.24
C PRO A 29 -0.14 -2.88 5.58
N PRO A 30 -0.14 -3.44 4.37
CA PRO A 30 1.05 -3.81 3.63
C PRO A 30 1.67 -2.57 2.96
N VAL A 31 3.01 -2.58 2.89
CA VAL A 31 3.97 -1.65 2.26
C VAL A 31 3.38 -0.59 1.30
N PRO A 32 3.75 0.71 1.42
CA PRO A 32 4.93 1.25 2.12
C PRO A 32 4.67 1.87 3.51
N GLU A 33 3.42 1.96 3.96
CA GLU A 33 3.11 2.57 5.28
C GLU A 33 3.75 1.82 6.45
N THR A 34 4.03 0.51 6.30
CA THR A 34 4.82 -0.28 7.27
C THR A 34 6.33 -0.02 7.23
N LEU A 35 6.89 0.41 6.09
CA LEU A 35 8.33 0.67 5.96
C LEU A 35 8.74 2.05 6.50
N GLN A 36 7.77 2.94 6.75
CA GLN A 36 8.04 4.25 7.35
C GLN A 36 8.22 4.21 8.87
N GLN A 37 7.99 3.06 9.54
CA GLN A 37 8.38 2.89 10.94
C GLN A 37 9.70 2.11 11.05
N SER A 38 10.63 2.71 11.79
CA SER A 38 11.93 2.17 12.22
C SER A 38 13.12 2.43 11.28
N GLY A 39 13.55 3.69 11.29
CA GLY A 39 14.97 4.06 11.20
C GLY A 39 15.40 4.78 12.49
N THR A 40 15.66 4.00 13.55
CA THR A 40 16.47 4.37 14.71
C THR A 40 17.29 3.17 15.14
#